data_AF-A0A382E770-F1
#
_entry.id   AF-A0A382E770-F1
#
_cell.length_a   1.000
_cell.length_b   1.000
_cell.length_c   1.000
_cell.angle_alpha   90.00
_cell.angle_beta   90.00
_cell.angle_gamma   90.00
#
_symmetry.space_group_name_H-M   'P 1'
#
loop_
_entity.id
_entity.type
_entity.pdbx_description
1 polymer ?
#
loop_
_entity_poly.entity_id
_entity_poly.type
_entity_poly.pdbx_seq_one_letter_code
_entity_poly.pdbx_strand_id
1 'polypeptide(L)' 'MWCGEATTLNTGYAIYAREVLTRLYNTDKYVIAELGCYSAVNNPKRFDVPWRLYSNLP' A
#
# COMPACT_ATOMS: atom_id res chain seq x y z
N MET A 1 5.25 -1.17 9.63
CA MET A 1 3.82 -1.10 9.23
C MET A 1 3.56 0.32 8.78
N TRP A 2 3.17 0.52 7.53
CA TRP A 2 2.84 1.84 6.96
C TRP A 2 1.34 2.09 7.11
N CYS A 3 0.94 3.27 7.58
CA CYS A 3 -0.46 3.63 7.81
C CYS A 3 -0.76 4.93 7.05
N GLY A 4 -1.73 4.89 6.15
CA GLY A 4 -2.07 6.05 5.33
C GLY A 4 -3.16 5.74 4.31
N GLU A 5 -3.25 6.59 3.28
CA GLU A 5 -4.07 6.31 2.11
C GLU A 5 -3.55 5.07 1.39
N ALA A 6 -4.46 4.22 0.90
CA ALA A 6 -4.04 3.04 0.17
C ALA A 6 -3.22 3.44 -1.07
N THR A 7 -2.06 2.82 -1.25
CA THR A 7 -1.13 3.09 -2.37
C THR A 7 -1.73 2.80 -3.74
N THR A 8 -2.90 2.15 -3.78
CA THR A 8 -3.72 1.91 -4.97
C THR A 8 -4.50 3.14 -5.43
N LEU A 9 -4.58 4.20 -4.62
CA LEU A 9 -5.21 5.46 -5.01
C LEU A 9 -4.22 6.35 -5.77
N ASN A 10 -4.75 7.19 -6.64
CA ASN A 10 -3.99 8.14 -7.46
C ASN A 10 -3.84 9.51 -6.78
N THR A 11 -3.76 9.55 -5.44
CA THR A 11 -3.49 10.79 -4.71
C THR A 11 -1.98 11.04 -4.63
N GLY A 12 -1.58 12.32 -4.47
CA GLY A 12 -0.15 12.67 -4.42
C GLY A 12 0.60 11.93 -3.31
N TYR A 13 -0.04 11.72 -2.16
CA TYR A 13 0.56 10.99 -1.04
C TYR A 13 0.63 9.48 -1.30
N ALA A 14 -0.40 8.87 -1.90
CA ALA A 14 -0.41 7.46 -2.24
C ALA A 14 0.68 7.09 -3.27
N ILE A 15 0.92 7.95 -4.27
CA ILE A 15 2.00 7.76 -5.26
C ILE A 15 3.37 7.83 -4.57
N TYR A 16 3.57 8.80 -3.67
CA TYR A 16 4.81 8.93 -2.91
C TYR A 16 5.06 7.70 -2.02
N ALA A 17 4.04 7.26 -1.29
CA ALA A 17 4.11 6.07 -0.45
C ALA A 17 4.46 4.82 -1.28
N ARG A 18 3.87 4.66 -2.47
CA ARG A 18 4.14 3.55 -3.38
C ARG A 18 5.59 3.51 -3.85
N GLU A 19 6.18 4.64 -4.22
CA GLU A 19 7.60 4.75 -4.58
C GLU A 19 8.52 4.33 -3.43
N VAL A 20 8.26 4.84 -2.22
CA VAL A 20 9.06 4.54 -1.03
C VAL A 20 8.97 3.05 -0.66
N LEU A 21 7.75 2.51 -0.64
CA LEU A 21 7.51 1.10 -0.30
C LEU A 21 8.09 0.16 -1.35
N THR A 22 8.06 0.51 -2.63
CA THR A 22 8.69 -0.28 -3.69
C THR A 22 10.20 -0.37 -3.50
N ARG A 23 10.87 0.74 -3.15
CA ARG A 23 12.32 0.76 -2.88
C ARG A 23 12.68 -0.06 -1.64
N LEU A 24 11.85 0.00 -0.60
CA LEU A 24 11.98 -0.82 0.60
C LEU A 24 11.74 -2.31 0.32
N TYR A 25 10.79 -2.63 -0.56
CA TYR A 25 10.50 -4.01 -0.95
C TYR A 25 11.67 -4.62 -1.71
N ASN A 26 12.25 -3.87 -2.66
CA ASN A 26 13.40 -4.29 -3.45
C ASN A 26 14.67 -4.53 -2.62
N THR A 27 14.73 -4.04 -1.39
CA THR A 27 15.88 -4.33 -0.52
C THR A 27 15.80 -5.72 0.13
N ASP A 28 14.66 -6.43 0.01
CA ASP A 28 14.36 -7.78 0.55
C ASP A 28 14.61 -7.96 2.06
N LYS A 29 14.87 -6.86 2.77
CA LYS A 29 15.21 -6.85 4.20
C LYS A 29 13.97 -6.83 5.10
N TYR A 30 12.82 -6.44 4.57
CA TYR A 30 11.65 -6.09 5.38
C TYR A 30 10.38 -6.74 4.86
N VAL A 31 9.60 -7.29 5.79
CA VAL A 31 8.21 -7.67 5.52
C VAL A 31 7.36 -6.41 5.60
N ILE A 32 6.88 -5.95 4.45
CA ILE A 32 6.09 -4.75 4.34
C ILE A 32 4.61 -5.08 4.53
N ALA A 33 3.99 -4.35 5.45
CA ALA A 33 2.56 -4.35 5.69
C ALA A 33 2.05 -2.90 5.62
N GLU A 34 1.10 -2.65 4.74
CA GLU A 34 0.41 -1.39 4.55
C GLU A 34 -1.01 -1.49 5.10
N LEU A 35 -1.44 -0.50 5.87
CA LEU A 35 -2.83 -0.29 6.26
C LEU A 35 -3.37 0.87 5.43
N GLY A 36 -4.16 0.54 4.40
CA GLY A 36 -4.64 1.48 3.40
C GLY A 36 -6.07 1.93 3.67
N CYS A 37 -6.23 3.18 4.12
CA CYS A 37 -7.51 3.87 4.20
C CYS A 37 -8.09 4.11 2.79
N TYR A 38 -9.42 4.03 2.65
CA TYR A 38 -10.15 4.14 1.38
C TYR A 38 -9.94 2.99 0.38
N SER A 39 -9.39 1.85 0.82
CA SER A 39 -9.42 0.63 0.01
C SER A 39 -10.55 -0.29 0.47
N ALA A 40 -11.39 -0.71 -0.47
CA ALA A 40 -12.38 -1.74 -0.22
C ALA A 40 -11.70 -3.11 -0.18
N VAL A 41 -12.12 -3.99 0.73
CA VAL A 41 -11.59 -5.36 0.84
C VAL A 41 -11.70 -6.12 -0.49
N ASN A 42 -12.74 -5.81 -1.27
CA ASN A 42 -13.00 -6.39 -2.60
C ASN A 42 -12.30 -5.68 -3.76
N ASN A 43 -11.47 -4.67 -3.52
CA ASN A 43 -10.82 -3.95 -4.61
C ASN A 43 -9.67 -4.83 -5.19
N PRO A 44 -9.75 -5.27 -6.46
CA PRO A 44 -8.71 -6.12 -7.05
C PRO A 44 -7.35 -5.41 -7.11
N LYS A 45 -7.33 -4.08 -7.03
CA LYS A 45 -6.11 -3.27 -6.99
C LYS A 45 -5.21 -3.59 -5.80
N ARG A 46 -5.71 -4.22 -4.73
CA ARG A 46 -4.88 -4.66 -3.58
C ARG A 46 -3.78 -5.65 -3.97
N PHE A 47 -3.98 -6.38 -5.07
CA PHE A 47 -3.02 -7.36 -5.59
C PHE A 47 -2.01 -6.75 -6.58
N ASP A 48 -2.16 -5.47 -6.91
CA ASP A 48 -1.22 -4.74 -7.78
C ASP A 48 0.13 -4.48 -7.08
N VAL A 49 0.12 -4.50 -5.75
CA VAL A 49 1.31 -4.29 -4.92
C VAL A 49 1.84 -5.61 -4.38
N PRO A 50 3.17 -5.83 -4.36
CA PRO A 50 3.77 -7.08 -3.91
C PRO A 50 3.79 -7.24 -2.37
N TRP A 51 3.49 -6.17 -1.62
CA TRP A 51 3.41 -6.21 -0.15
C TRP A 51 1.98 -6.46 0.36
N ARG A 52 1.84 -6.82 1.64
CA ARG A 52 0.52 -7.05 2.24
C ARG A 52 -0.21 -5.73 2.45
N LEU A 53 -1.28 -5.51 1.70
CA LEU A 53 -2.18 -4.37 1.85
C LEU A 53 -3.41 -4.79 2.65
N TYR A 54 -3.57 -4.22 3.84
CA TYR A 54 -4.73 -4.36 4.70
C TYR A 54 -5.71 -3.23 4.40
N SER A 55 -6.88 -3.62 3.90
CA SER A 55 -7.92 -2.68 3.55
C SER A 55 -8.64 -2.16 4.78
N ASN A 56 -8.67 -0.84 4.92
CA ASN A 56 -9.45 -0.16 5.94
C ASN A 56 -10.42 0.81 5.24
N LEU A 57 -11.71 0.48 5.28
CA LEU A 57 -12.78 1.35 4.79
C LEU A 57 -13.60 1.76 6.03
N PRO A 58 -13.75 3.06 6.33
CA PRO A 58 -14.61 3.51 7.41
C PRO A 58 -16.09 3.21 7.13
#